data_AF-A0A368BZH7-F1
#
_entry.id   AF-A0A368BZH7-F1
#
_cell.length_a   1.000
_cell.length_b   1.000
_cell.length_c   1.000
_cell.angle_alpha   90.00
_cell.angle_beta   90.00
_cell.angle_gamma   90.00
#
_symmetry.space_group_name_H-M   'P 1'
#
loop_
_entity.id
_entity.type
_entity.pdbx_description
1 polymer ?
#
loop_
_entity_poly.entity_id
_entity_poly.type
_entity_poly.pdbx_seq_one_letter_code
_entity_poly.pdbx_strand_id
1 'polypeptide(L)' 'MNFIVVGVIAPIAYFLIRMLVKRLVQNFILNAKKNSKVAEVQECQKCGVFKSIDDLTEKDNTFICKNNCSK' A
#
# COMPACT_ATOMS: atom_id res chain seq x y z
N MET A 1 10.32 -40.45 -17.40
CA MET A 1 10.16 -39.16 -16.69
C MET A 1 9.70 -39.44 -15.28
N ASN A 2 10.42 -38.95 -14.26
CA ASN A 2 10.09 -39.25 -12.87
C ASN A 2 8.81 -38.50 -12.46
N PHE A 3 7.74 -39.26 -12.16
CA PHE A 3 6.44 -38.75 -11.71
C PHE A 3 6.56 -37.82 -10.50
N ILE A 4 7.50 -38.08 -9.59
CA ILE A 4 7.78 -37.26 -8.41
C ILE A 4 8.19 -35.83 -8.79
N VAL A 5 8.99 -35.67 -9.85
CA VAL A 5 9.50 -34.36 -10.27
C VAL A 5 8.38 -33.52 -10.88
N VAL A 6 7.57 -34.13 -11.75
CA VAL A 6 6.51 -33.43 -12.50
C VAL A 6 5.24 -33.24 -11.65
N GLY A 7 4.90 -34.24 -10.83
CA GLY A 7 3.67 -34.25 -10.02
C GLY A 7 3.78 -33.54 -8.68
N VAL A 8 4.99 -33.41 -8.12
CA VAL A 8 5.17 -32.89 -6.74
C VAL A 8 6.13 -31.71 -6.71
N ILE A 9 7.34 -31.86 -7.25
CA ILE A 9 8.37 -30.83 -7.15
C ILE A 9 8.03 -29.59 -7.99
N ALA A 10 7.58 -29.78 -9.23
CA ALA A 10 7.24 -28.65 -10.12
C ALA A 10 6.09 -27.77 -9.59
N PRO A 11 4.96 -28.31 -9.10
CA PRO A 11 3.90 -27.49 -8.49
C PRO A 11 4.36 -26.73 -7.25
N ILE A 12 5.14 -27.37 -6.37
CA ILE A 12 5.65 -26.75 -5.13
C ILE A 12 6.64 -25.62 -5.47
N ALA A 13 7.59 -25.88 -6.36
CA ALA A 13 8.55 -24.87 -6.80
C ALA A 13 7.85 -23.67 -7.44
N TYR A 14 6.85 -23.91 -8.31
CA TYR A 14 6.05 -22.83 -8.91
C TYR A 14 5.32 -22.00 -7.85
N PHE A 15 4.72 -22.63 -6.86
CA PHE A 15 4.02 -21.93 -5.77
C PHE A 15 4.97 -21.06 -4.95
N LEU A 16 6.14 -21.59 -4.59
CA LEU A 16 7.16 -20.85 -3.84
C LEU A 16 7.70 -19.66 -4.62
N ILE A 17 8.04 -19.85 -5.91
CA ILE A 17 8.50 -18.76 -6.78
C ILE A 17 7.43 -17.68 -6.89
N ARG A 18 6.16 -18.07 -7.12
CA ARG A 18 5.04 -17.13 -7.20
C ARG A 18 4.88 -16.33 -5.90
N MET A 19 5.05 -16.96 -4.75
CA MET A 19 4.95 -16.30 -3.45
C MET A 19 6.11 -15.32 -3.22
N LEU A 20 7.34 -15.70 -3.59
CA LEU A 20 8.52 -14.85 -3.50
C LEU A 20 8.39 -13.62 -4.41
N VAL A 21 7.97 -13.80 -5.66
CA VAL A 21 7.75 -12.68 -6.59
C VAL A 21 6.70 -11.72 -6.04
N LYS A 22 5.58 -12.22 -5.51
CA LYS A 22 4.55 -11.36 -4.89
C LYS A 22 5.11 -10.52 -3.74
N ARG A 23 5.89 -11.13 -2.84
CA ARG A 23 6.51 -10.42 -1.71
C ARG A 23 7.52 -9.37 -2.19
N LEU A 24 8.33 -9.70 -3.18
CA LEU A 24 9.29 -8.75 -3.78
C LEU A 24 8.57 -7.55 -4.37
N VAL A 25 7.51 -7.76 -5.16
CA VAL A 25 6.73 -6.68 -5.77
C VAL A 25 6.07 -5.80 -4.71
N GLN A 26 5.44 -6.39 -3.68
CA GLN A 26 4.81 -5.63 -2.59
C GLN A 26 5.85 -4.80 -1.83
N ASN A 27 7.00 -5.39 -1.51
CA ASN A 27 8.06 -4.69 -0.79
C ASN A 27 8.67 -3.57 -1.65
N PHE A 28 8.80 -3.78 -2.96
CA PHE A 28 9.23 -2.76 -3.91
C PHE A 28 8.23 -1.61 -3.99
N ILE A 29 6.92 -1.89 -4.09
CA ILE A 29 5.88 -0.86 -4.10
C ILE A 29 5.87 -0.07 -2.79
N LEU A 30 6.00 -0.74 -1.64
CA LEU A 30 6.06 -0.07 -0.33
C LEU A 30 7.30 0.81 -0.18
N ASN A 31 8.47 0.32 -0.61
CA ASN A 31 9.69 1.13 -0.62
C ASN A 31 9.62 2.27 -1.63
N ALA A 32 9.03 2.04 -2.81
CA ALA A 32 8.81 3.10 -3.79
C ALA A 32 7.83 4.14 -3.25
N LYS A 33 6.74 3.75 -2.58
CA LYS A 33 5.80 4.65 -1.92
C LYS A 33 6.50 5.48 -0.82
N LYS A 34 7.31 4.83 0.03
CA LYS A 34 8.11 5.51 1.07
C LYS A 34 9.12 6.50 0.48
N ASN A 35 9.82 6.13 -0.59
CA ASN A 35 10.83 6.99 -1.23
C ASN A 35 10.23 8.09 -2.12
N SER A 36 9.04 7.86 -2.69
CA SER A 36 8.41 8.79 -3.63
C SER A 36 7.78 10.01 -2.96
N LYS A 37 7.93 10.19 -1.64
CA LYS A 37 7.27 11.28 -0.88
C LYS A 37 5.80 11.44 -1.28
N VAL A 38 5.12 10.34 -1.64
CA VAL A 38 3.69 10.38 -1.94
C VAL A 38 3.04 10.54 -0.59
N ALA A 39 2.82 11.80 -0.24
CA ALA A 39 2.07 12.23 0.91
C ALA A 39 0.84 11.33 1.02
N GLU A 40 0.69 10.64 2.14
CA GLU A 40 -0.55 9.95 2.40
C GLU A 40 -1.61 11.05 2.48
N VAL A 41 -2.48 11.07 1.48
CA VAL A 41 -3.57 12.03 1.41
C VAL A 41 -4.79 11.40 2.04
N GLN A 42 -5.37 12.08 3.03
CA GLN A 42 -6.64 11.69 3.60
C GLN A 42 -7.71 12.72 3.22
N GLU A 43 -8.93 12.25 3.05
CA GLU A 43 -10.06 13.10 2.75
C GLU A 43 -10.45 13.89 4.00
N CYS A 44 -10.41 15.21 3.90
CA CYS A 44 -10.88 16.08 4.95
C CYS A 44 -12.40 16.16 4.91
N GLN A 45 -13.07 15.52 5.89
CA GLN A 45 -14.54 15.43 5.94
C GLN A 45 -15.26 16.78 5.95
N LYS A 46 -14.60 17.85 6.40
CA LYS A 46 -15.21 19.18 6.47
C LYS A 46 -15.39 19.84 5.09
N CYS A 47 -14.59 19.46 4.08
CA CYS A 47 -14.53 20.18 2.81
C CYS A 47 -14.42 19.28 1.57
N GLY A 48 -14.32 17.96 1.73
CA GLY A 48 -14.22 17.01 0.62
C GLY A 48 -12.92 17.11 -0.18
N VAL A 49 -11.87 17.71 0.38
CA VAL A 49 -10.57 17.89 -0.27
C VAL A 49 -9.57 16.91 0.31
N PHE A 50 -8.83 16.20 -0.57
CA PHE A 50 -7.73 15.33 -0.19
C PHE A 50 -6.49 16.16 0.15
N LYS A 51 -6.00 16.07 1.39
CA LYS A 51 -4.80 16.78 1.87
C LYS A 51 -3.82 15.82 2.56
N SER A 52 -2.54 16.21 2.60
CA SER A 52 -1.48 15.44 3.28
C SER A 52 -1.79 15.33 4.78
N ILE A 53 -1.56 14.15 5.40
CA ILE A 53 -1.82 13.90 6.83
C ILE A 53 -1.27 15.00 7.76
N ASP A 54 -0.13 15.62 7.41
CA ASP A 54 0.48 16.72 8.19
C ASP A 54 -0.44 17.96 8.35
N ASP A 55 -1.34 18.16 7.38
CA ASP A 55 -2.34 19.23 7.32
C ASP A 55 -3.69 18.85 7.96
N LEU A 56 -3.86 17.62 8.44
CA LEU A 56 -5.05 17.17 9.16
C LEU A 56 -4.79 17.16 10.67
N THR A 57 -5.82 17.51 11.43
CA THR A 57 -5.87 17.41 12.88
C THR A 57 -6.96 16.41 13.22
N GLU A 58 -6.62 15.40 14.02
CA GLU A 58 -7.58 14.45 14.52
C GLU A 58 -8.39 15.10 15.66
N LYS A 59 -9.71 15.17 15.48
CA LYS A 59 -10.66 15.58 16.52
C LYS A 59 -11.84 14.62 16.50
N ASP A 60 -12.15 14.04 17.66
CA ASP A 60 -13.35 13.22 17.85
C ASP A 60 -13.49 12.09 16.80
N ASN A 61 -12.40 11.35 16.57
CA ASN A 61 -12.35 10.24 15.62
C ASN A 61 -12.61 10.63 14.15
N THR A 62 -12.51 11.94 13.83
CA THR A 62 -12.68 12.51 12.49
C THR A 62 -11.48 13.38 12.12
N PHE A 63 -11.06 13.31 10.85
CA PHE A 63 -9.92 14.08 10.35
C PHE A 63 -10.38 15.45 9.81
N ILE A 64 -9.95 16.53 10.48
CA ILE A 64 -10.35 17.91 10.17
C ILE A 64 -9.13 18.68 9.65
N CYS A 65 -9.28 19.44 8.55
CA CYS A 65 -8.23 20.29 7.99
C CYS A 65 -7.76 21.36 9.00
N LYS A 66 -6.44 21.57 9.15
CA LYS A 66 -5.86 22.68 9.93
C LYS A 66 -6.19 24.05 9.37
N ASN A 67 -6.04 24.22 8.05
CA ASN A 67 -6.35 25.48 7.38
C ASN A 67 -7.80 25.49 6.94
N ASN A 68 -8.50 26.59 7.28
CA ASN A 68 -9.83 26.90 6.78
C ASN A 68 -9.84 26.70 5.27
N CYS A 69 -10.74 25.85 4.82
CA CYS A 69 -10.90 25.53 3.41
C CYS A 69 -11.11 26.83 2.65
N SER A 70 -10.08 27.21 1.91
CA SER A 70 -10.17 28.37 1.03
C SER A 70 -11.11 27.97 -0.10
N LYS A 71 -12.12 28.83 -0.25
CA LYS A 71 -13.22 28.72 -1.20
C LYS A 71 -12.71 28.82 -2.64
#